data_AF-A0A4S8PNC7-F1
#
_entry.id   AF-A0A4S8PNC7-F1
#
_cell.length_a   1.000
_cell.length_b   1.000
_cell.length_c   1.000
_cell.angle_alpha   90.00
_cell.angle_beta   90.00
_cell.angle_gamma   90.00
#
_symmetry.space_group_name_H-M   'P 1'
#
loop_
_entity.id
_entity.type
_entity.pdbx_description
1 polymer ?
#
loop_
_entity_poly.entity_id
_entity_poly.type
_entity_poly.pdbx_seq_one_letter_code
_entity_poly.pdbx_strand_id
1 'polypeptide(L)'
;MIQVRELGIWSAPQLLDVAAAEARFQSVLEDEAPVPLDGLEPRLQAFVGRVAEHAPQAEIVAVGRGGGGPLYSRSGIVVRFPNEITREVYPSVISSAMKLDLHTYDRFRKSVTGRSVDPDITTRST
;
A
#
# COMPACT_ATOMS: atom_id res chain seq x y z
N MET A 1 4.09 -20.97 15.12
CA MET A 1 3.83 -20.27 13.85
C MET A 1 3.87 -18.79 14.14
N ILE A 2 4.77 -18.04 13.50
CA ILE A 2 4.80 -16.58 13.61
C ILE A 2 3.62 -16.05 12.79
N GLN A 3 2.70 -15.34 13.42
CA GLN A 3 1.62 -14.68 12.70
C GLN A 3 2.18 -13.44 11.99
N VAL A 4 1.90 -13.31 10.70
CA VAL A 4 2.32 -12.17 9.87
C VAL A 4 1.12 -11.26 9.63
N ARG A 5 1.34 -9.96 9.67
CA ARG A 5 0.35 -8.96 9.27
C ARG A 5 0.59 -8.55 7.83
N GLU A 6 -0.49 -8.33 7.11
CA GLU A 6 -0.45 -7.90 5.72
C GLU A 6 -1.28 -6.63 5.56
N LEU A 7 -0.66 -5.61 4.97
CA LEU A 7 -1.31 -4.34 4.63
C LEU A 7 -1.29 -4.14 3.12
N GLY A 8 -2.45 -3.91 2.51
CA GLY A 8 -2.55 -3.45 1.13
C GLY A 8 -2.56 -1.92 1.07
N ILE A 9 -1.82 -1.34 0.14
CA ILE A 9 -1.62 0.10 0.01
C ILE A 9 -1.85 0.50 -1.44
N TRP A 10 -2.73 1.47 -1.69
CA TRP A 10 -2.99 1.92 -3.06
C TRP A 10 -3.54 3.33 -3.13
N SER A 11 -3.46 3.91 -4.32
CA SER A 11 -4.22 5.10 -4.69
C SER A 11 -5.61 4.69 -5.19
N ALA A 12 -6.66 5.32 -4.67
CA ALA A 12 -8.02 5.20 -5.17
C ALA A 12 -8.78 6.51 -4.94
N PRO A 13 -9.73 6.87 -5.83
CA PRO A 13 -10.53 8.08 -5.69
C PRO A 13 -11.49 8.02 -4.49
N GLN A 14 -11.99 6.82 -4.18
CA GLN A 14 -12.98 6.58 -3.13
C GLN A 14 -12.54 5.44 -2.22
N LEU A 15 -12.91 5.52 -0.95
CA LEU A 15 -12.63 4.45 0.00
C LEU A 15 -13.41 3.19 -0.41
N LEU A 16 -12.70 2.07 -0.52
CA LEU A 16 -13.33 0.78 -0.79
C LEU A 16 -13.99 0.24 0.48
N ASP A 17 -15.06 -0.54 0.33
CA ASP A 17 -15.50 -1.42 1.41
C ASP A 17 -14.50 -2.58 1.62
N VAL A 18 -14.68 -3.34 2.69
CA VAL A 18 -13.77 -4.42 3.08
C VAL A 18 -13.69 -5.53 2.02
N ALA A 19 -14.80 -5.85 1.34
CA ALA A 19 -14.84 -6.92 0.35
C ALA A 19 -14.11 -6.51 -0.93
N ALA A 20 -14.36 -5.29 -1.41
CA ALA A 20 -13.64 -4.70 -2.54
C ALA A 20 -12.16 -4.49 -2.24
N ALA A 21 -11.81 -4.15 -1.00
CA ALA A 21 -10.42 -4.03 -0.55
C ALA A 21 -9.69 -5.38 -0.53
N GLU A 22 -10.34 -6.46 -0.07
CA GLU A 22 -9.76 -7.82 -0.14
C GLU A 22 -9.60 -8.25 -1.61
N ALA A 23 -10.59 -8.00 -2.47
CA ALA A 23 -10.49 -8.32 -3.89
C ALA A 23 -9.31 -7.58 -4.55
N ARG A 24 -9.17 -6.28 -4.28
CA ARG A 24 -8.04 -5.49 -4.78
C ARG A 24 -6.70 -5.98 -4.22
N PHE A 25 -6.66 -6.38 -2.95
CA PHE A 25 -5.47 -6.96 -2.34
C PHE A 25 -5.02 -8.23 -3.09
N GLN A 26 -5.95 -9.12 -3.45
CA GLN A 26 -5.62 -10.29 -4.28
C GLN A 26 -5.14 -9.88 -5.68
N SER A 27 -5.80 -8.94 -6.35
CA SER A 27 -5.35 -8.44 -7.66
C SER A 27 -3.96 -7.81 -7.63
N VAL A 28 -3.57 -7.16 -6.53
CA VAL A 28 -2.20 -6.64 -6.35
C VAL A 28 -1.20 -7.80 -6.33
N LEU A 29 -1.49 -8.89 -5.62
CA LEU A 29 -0.60 -10.04 -5.53
C LEU A 29 -0.52 -10.86 -6.83
N GLU A 30 -1.59 -10.84 -7.61
CA GLU A 30 -1.76 -11.61 -8.85
C GLU A 30 -1.50 -10.78 -10.12
N ASP A 31 -0.87 -9.59 -9.99
CA ASP A 31 -0.64 -8.69 -11.13
C ASP A 31 0.22 -9.37 -12.21
N GLU A 32 -0.38 -9.59 -13.39
CA GLU A 32 0.26 -10.24 -14.54
C GLU A 32 1.27 -9.32 -15.27
N ALA A 33 1.22 -8.00 -15.05
CA ALA A 33 2.05 -7.01 -15.72
C ALA A 33 2.81 -6.10 -14.74
N PRO A 34 3.63 -6.66 -13.83
CA PRO A 34 4.30 -5.89 -12.80
C PRO A 34 5.45 -5.07 -13.36
N VAL A 35 5.81 -4.00 -12.66
CA VAL A 35 6.82 -3.02 -13.09
C VAL A 35 7.93 -2.84 -12.06
N PRO A 36 9.13 -2.41 -12.48
CA PRO A 36 10.14 -1.95 -11.53
C PRO A 36 9.64 -0.72 -10.75
N LEU A 37 10.33 -0.40 -9.64
CA LEU A 37 9.94 0.67 -8.72
C LEU A 37 9.71 2.01 -9.43
N ASP A 38 10.60 2.39 -10.34
CA ASP A 38 10.53 3.61 -11.15
C ASP A 38 9.33 3.65 -12.11
N GLY A 39 8.69 2.52 -12.37
CA GLY A 39 7.47 2.39 -13.18
C GLY A 39 6.16 2.57 -12.40
N LEU A 40 6.20 2.72 -11.07
CA LEU A 40 4.99 2.92 -10.26
C LEU A 40 4.47 4.37 -10.32
N GLU A 41 3.25 4.61 -9.85
CA GLU A 41 2.78 5.98 -9.58
C GLU A 41 3.71 6.68 -8.55
N PRO A 42 4.05 7.98 -8.72
CA PRO A 42 4.99 8.69 -7.84
C PRO A 42 4.71 8.57 -6.34
N ARG A 43 3.43 8.51 -5.93
CA ARG A 43 3.06 8.35 -4.51
C ARG A 43 3.38 6.97 -3.97
N LEU A 44 3.23 5.92 -4.77
CA LEU A 44 3.62 4.56 -4.39
C LEU A 44 5.15 4.43 -4.33
N GLN A 45 5.87 5.06 -5.26
CA GLN A 45 7.34 5.14 -5.21
C GLN A 45 7.82 5.81 -3.92
N ALA A 46 7.27 6.98 -3.61
CA ALA A 46 7.57 7.71 -2.39
C ALA A 46 7.23 6.87 -1.15
N PHE A 47 6.11 6.16 -1.15
CA PHE A 47 5.71 5.28 -0.06
C PHE A 47 6.73 4.18 0.20
N VAL A 48 7.18 3.48 -0.86
CA VAL A 48 8.22 2.44 -0.77
C VAL A 48 9.50 3.00 -0.14
N GLY A 49 9.96 4.17 -0.61
CA GLY A 49 11.14 4.84 -0.05
C GLY A 49 10.98 5.17 1.43
N ARG A 50 9.83 5.72 1.84
CA ARG A 50 9.55 6.08 3.24
C ARG A 50 9.47 4.86 4.17
N VAL A 51 8.89 3.75 3.69
CA VAL A 51 8.84 2.51 4.47
C VAL A 51 10.23 1.93 4.63
N ALA A 52 11.05 1.91 3.57
CA ALA A 52 12.43 1.46 3.66
C ALA A 52 13.27 2.30 4.65
N GLU A 53 13.01 3.60 4.73
CA GLU A 53 13.71 4.52 5.65
C GLU A 53 13.23 4.39 7.10
N HIS A 54 11.92 4.34 7.33
CA HIS A 54 11.33 4.48 8.67
C HIS A 54 10.78 3.19 9.29
N ALA A 55 10.69 2.13 8.50
CA ALA A 55 10.27 0.79 8.93
C ALA A 55 11.03 -0.29 8.14
N PRO A 56 12.38 -0.30 8.17
CA PRO A 56 13.19 -1.26 7.40
C PRO A 56 12.93 -2.73 7.76
N GLN A 57 12.29 -3.00 8.89
CA GLN A 57 11.86 -4.34 9.30
C GLN A 57 10.58 -4.81 8.59
N ALA A 58 9.90 -3.92 7.87
CA ALA A 58 8.75 -4.26 7.03
C ALA A 58 9.24 -4.77 5.67
N GLU A 59 8.68 -5.90 5.25
CA GLU A 59 8.86 -6.42 3.91
C GLU A 59 7.88 -5.74 2.95
N ILE A 60 8.38 -5.18 1.86
CA ILE A 60 7.57 -4.75 0.72
C ILE A 60 7.53 -5.92 -0.27
N VAL A 61 6.34 -6.50 -0.46
CA VAL A 61 6.18 -7.72 -1.25
C VAL A 61 6.39 -7.40 -2.73
N ALA A 62 7.41 -8.03 -3.32
CA ALA A 62 7.58 -8.07 -4.76
C ALA A 62 6.66 -9.13 -5.36
N VAL A 63 6.00 -8.79 -6.46
CA VAL A 63 5.09 -9.70 -7.20
C VAL A 63 5.81 -10.42 -8.34
N GLY A 64 7.04 -10.00 -8.65
CA GLY A 64 7.89 -10.64 -9.64
C GLY A 64 9.34 -10.16 -9.58
N ARG A 65 10.14 -10.59 -10.56
CA ARG A 65 11.52 -10.14 -10.76
C ARG A 65 11.77 -9.88 -12.24
N GLY A 66 12.51 -8.81 -12.54
CA GLY A 66 12.85 -8.42 -13.91
C GLY A 66 13.94 -7.35 -13.91
N GLY A 67 14.80 -7.33 -14.94
CA GLY A 67 15.88 -6.34 -15.05
C GLY A 67 16.89 -6.34 -13.88
N GLY A 68 16.99 -7.45 -13.14
CA GLY A 68 17.86 -7.58 -11.97
C GLY A 68 17.26 -7.10 -10.64
N GLY A 69 16.00 -6.66 -10.62
CA GLY A 69 15.34 -6.13 -9.42
C GLY A 69 13.96 -6.72 -9.13
N PRO A 70 13.37 -6.36 -7.96
CA PRO A 70 11.99 -6.67 -7.65
C PRO A 70 11.02 -5.90 -8.57
N LEU A 71 9.92 -6.54 -8.93
CA LEU A 71 8.79 -5.91 -9.61
C LEU A 71 7.61 -5.80 -8.66
N TYR A 72 6.82 -4.74 -8.83
CA TYR A 72 5.69 -4.36 -8.00
C TYR A 72 4.44 -4.18 -8.86
N SER A 73 3.27 -4.35 -8.26
CA SER A 73 2.02 -4.13 -8.98
C SER A 73 1.79 -2.64 -9.23
N ARG A 74 1.27 -2.31 -10.42
CA ARG A 74 0.83 -0.94 -10.72
C ARG A 74 -0.40 -0.53 -9.92
N SER A 75 -1.15 -1.51 -9.42
CA SER A 75 -2.43 -1.32 -8.75
C SER A 75 -2.31 -1.08 -7.23
N GLY A 76 -1.14 -1.35 -6.65
CA GLY A 76 -0.87 -1.16 -5.23
C GLY A 76 0.40 -1.87 -4.74
N ILE A 77 0.67 -1.72 -3.46
CA ILE A 77 1.79 -2.32 -2.73
C ILE A 77 1.24 -3.17 -1.58
N VAL A 78 1.83 -4.33 -1.35
CA VAL A 78 1.58 -5.13 -0.15
C VAL A 78 2.79 -5.01 0.78
N VAL A 79 2.53 -4.73 2.05
CA VAL A 79 3.54 -4.66 3.11
C VAL A 79 3.28 -5.77 4.12
N ARG A 80 4.33 -6.50 4.49
CA ARG A 80 4.30 -7.60 5.46
C ARG A 80 5.25 -7.35 6.62
N PHE A 81 4.84 -7.74 7.82
CA PHE A 81 5.74 -7.77 8.98
C PHE A 81 5.19 -8.72 10.05
N PRO A 82 6.05 -9.32 10.89
CA PRO A 82 5.63 -10.14 12.02
C PRO A 82 4.72 -9.38 12.99
N ASN A 83 3.70 -10.04 13.53
CA ASN A 83 2.81 -9.44 14.52
C ASN A 83 3.56 -8.92 15.75
N GLU A 84 4.66 -9.57 16.13
CA GLU A 84 5.51 -9.23 17.28
C GLU A 84 6.08 -7.81 17.21
N ILE A 85 6.39 -7.31 16.01
CA ILE A 85 6.95 -5.97 15.79
C ILE A 85 5.88 -4.94 15.35
N THR A 86 4.61 -5.31 15.43
CA THR A 86 3.49 -4.44 15.00
C THR A 86 3.55 -3.05 15.62
N ARG A 87 3.86 -2.94 16.92
CA ARG A 87 3.87 -1.65 17.63
C ARG A 87 4.96 -0.70 17.10
N GLU A 88 6.04 -1.25 16.58
CA GLU A 88 7.17 -0.49 16.01
C GLU A 88 6.88 -0.12 14.54
N VAL A 89 6.46 -1.10 13.74
CA VAL A 89 6.34 -0.95 12.28
C VAL A 89 5.03 -0.27 11.85
N TYR A 90 3.90 -0.67 12.44
CA TYR A 90 2.57 -0.25 11.96
C TYR A 90 2.40 1.28 11.95
N PRO A 91 2.76 2.05 12.99
CA PRO A 91 2.61 3.50 12.96
C PRO A 91 3.40 4.17 11.83
N SER A 92 4.63 3.71 11.56
CA SER A 92 5.48 4.24 10.48
C SER A 92 4.89 3.96 9.09
N VAL A 93 4.38 2.74 8.88
CA VAL A 93 3.72 2.37 7.61
C VAL A 93 2.45 3.17 7.39
N ILE A 94 1.55 3.24 8.38
CA ILE A 94 0.30 4.00 8.27
C ILE A 94 0.57 5.50 8.11
N SER A 95 1.48 6.07 8.88
CA SER A 95 1.85 7.49 8.76
C SER A 95 2.37 7.82 7.37
N SER A 96 3.17 6.93 6.77
CA SER A 96 3.69 7.11 5.42
C SER A 96 2.58 7.05 4.37
N ALA A 97 1.63 6.11 4.49
CA ALA A 97 0.48 6.04 3.59
C ALA A 97 -0.41 7.29 3.71
N MET A 98 -0.73 7.72 4.93
CA MET A 98 -1.57 8.90 5.19
C MET A 98 -0.96 10.20 4.66
N LYS A 99 0.35 10.41 4.86
CA LYS A 99 1.07 11.59 4.34
C LYS A 99 1.06 11.69 2.82
N LEU A 100 0.90 10.55 2.14
CA LEU A 100 0.87 10.45 0.69
C LEU A 100 -0.55 10.27 0.16
N ASP A 101 -1.57 10.43 0.99
CA ASP A 101 -2.98 10.24 0.63
C ASP A 101 -3.26 8.91 -0.07
N LEU A 102 -2.65 7.84 0.46
CA LEU A 102 -2.87 6.46 0.04
C LEU A 102 -3.90 5.79 0.96
N HIS A 103 -4.69 4.90 0.39
CA HIS A 103 -5.57 4.02 1.14
C HIS A 103 -4.77 2.84 1.66
N THR A 104 -5.13 2.40 2.86
CA THR A 104 -4.57 1.23 3.53
C THR A 104 -5.68 0.25 3.84
N TYR A 105 -5.49 -1.01 3.47
CA TYR A 105 -6.30 -2.13 3.89
C TYR A 105 -5.49 -3.01 4.83
N ASP A 106 -5.98 -3.17 6.05
CA ASP A 106 -5.42 -4.11 7.01
C ASP A 106 -6.22 -5.41 6.98
N ARG A 107 -5.61 -6.44 6.41
CA ARG A 107 -6.25 -7.74 6.22
C ARG A 107 -6.56 -8.44 7.53
N PHE A 108 -5.69 -8.29 8.54
CA PHE A 108 -5.88 -8.91 9.85
C PHE A 108 -7.08 -8.28 10.59
N ARG A 109 -7.19 -6.95 10.56
CA ARG A 109 -8.31 -6.23 11.20
C ARG A 109 -9.55 -6.12 10.33
N LYS A 110 -9.47 -6.50 9.05
CA LYS A 110 -10.51 -6.31 8.04
C LYS A 110 -11.00 -4.86 8.00
N SER A 111 -10.06 -3.93 7.97
CA SER A 111 -10.35 -2.49 8.03
C SER A 111 -9.68 -1.73 6.90
N VAL A 112 -10.42 -0.82 6.27
CA VAL A 112 -9.90 0.11 5.28
C VAL A 112 -9.76 1.49 5.93
N THR A 113 -8.65 2.17 5.67
CA THR A 113 -8.37 3.52 6.16
C THR A 113 -7.81 4.35 5.01
N GLY A 114 -8.27 5.58 4.88
CA GLY A 114 -7.83 6.48 3.82
C GLY A 114 -8.69 7.73 3.82
N ARG A 115 -8.22 8.78 3.14
CA ARG A 115 -9.07 9.94 2.87
C ARG A 115 -9.85 9.64 1.59
N SER A 116 -11.18 9.73 1.66
CA SER A 116 -11.99 9.84 0.45
C SER A 116 -11.68 11.21 -0.15
N VAL A 117 -11.34 11.26 -1.43
CA VAL A 117 -11.34 12.53 -2.15
C VAL A 117 -12.80 12.83 -2.42
N ASP A 118 -13.31 13.92 -1.87
CA ASP A 118 -14.63 14.42 -2.26
C ASP A 118 -14.51 14.92 -3.72
N PRO A 119 -15.15 14.28 -4.71
CA PRO A 119 -15.08 14.75 -6.09
C PRO A 119 -15.76 16.12 -6.30
N ASP A 120 -16.51 16.63 -5.32
CA ASP A 120 -17.24 17.90 -5.42
C ASP A 120 -16.42 19.15 -5.09
N ILE A 121 -15.11 19.05 -4.80
CA ILE A 121 -14.23 20.23 -4.79
C ILE A 121 -13.80 20.54 -6.22
N THR A 122 -14.77 20.89 -7.06
CA THR A 122 -14.49 21.74 -8.23
C THR A 122 -14.22 23.13 -7.70
N THR A 123 -12.98 23.59 -7.85
CA THR A 123 -12.60 24.99 -7.77
C THR A 123 -13.58 25.87 -8.54
N ARG A 124 -14.52 26.51 -7.83
CA ARG A 124 -15.08 27.79 -8.21
C ARG A 124 -14.43 28.86 -7.35
N SER A 125 -13.21 29.21 -7.74
CA SER A 125 -12.66 30.54 -7.48
C SER A 125 -12.75 31.32 -8.78
N THR A 126 -13.85 32.03 -8.96
CA THR A 126 -14.00 33.37 -9.58
C THR A 126 -15.47 33.70 -9.66
#